data_AF-A0A3N5R0T0-F1
#
_entry.id   AF-A0A3N5R0T0-F1
#
_cell.length_a   1.000
_cell.length_b   1.000
_cell.length_c   1.000
_cell.angle_alpha   90.00
_cell.angle_beta   90.00
_cell.angle_gamma   90.00
#
_symmetry.space_group_name_H-M   'P 1'
#
loop_
_entity.id
_entity.type
_entity.pdbx_description
1 polymer ?
#
loop_
_entity_poly.entity_id
_entity_poly.type
_entity_poly.pdbx_seq_one_letter_code
_entity_poly.pdbx_strand_id
1 'polypeptide(L)'
;MSSKQVTLKYHKGTIVISGLESLPYTTIDSRTNSLISYGINYKKITEYLKEKNVDYEDLVLNLLPLGQLPKIKVKLRDYQKEAIKSWSQEKMGSIVLPTGAGKTIIGLKIIEMINSPTLIVVPTLDLIKQWTQILSQSFNIEIGNIGGGTENIQAITVSTYDSAYIKAPSIGNKFLLIVFDEVHHLPAPSYRLIAETYIAPFRLGLTATLEREDHLDADFPYLIGKTTFRITANELAKNNYLA
;
A
#
# COMPACT_ATOMS: atom_id res chain seq x y z
N MET A 1 27.03 32.17 -2.00
CA MET A 1 25.91 31.54 -2.73
C MET A 1 25.00 30.95 -1.69
N SER A 2 23.76 31.43 -1.58
CA SER A 2 22.78 30.83 -0.65
C SER A 2 22.51 29.41 -1.14
N SER A 3 22.94 28.40 -0.40
CA SER A 3 22.60 27.01 -0.68
C SER A 3 21.07 26.92 -0.63
N LYS A 4 20.42 26.74 -1.78
CA LYS A 4 18.97 26.54 -1.81
C LYS A 4 18.66 25.33 -0.95
N GLN A 5 17.90 25.52 0.12
CA GLN A 5 17.42 24.43 0.97
C GLN A 5 16.65 23.43 0.10
N VAL A 6 17.01 22.14 0.20
CA VAL A 6 16.31 21.09 -0.55
C VAL A 6 14.96 20.86 0.11
N THR A 7 13.90 20.80 -0.69
CA THR A 7 12.54 20.56 -0.17
C THR A 7 11.83 19.52 -1.01
N LEU A 8 11.12 18.60 -0.37
CA LEU A 8 10.24 17.61 -1.00
C LEU A 8 8.79 17.97 -0.67
N LYS A 9 7.93 18.11 -1.67
CA LYS A 9 6.51 18.45 -1.48
C LYS A 9 5.62 17.51 -2.27
N TYR A 10 4.52 17.07 -1.67
CA TYR A 10 3.50 16.33 -2.40
C TYR A 10 2.63 17.28 -3.22
N HIS A 11 2.41 16.97 -4.50
CA HIS A 11 1.55 17.74 -5.40
C HIS A 11 0.78 16.81 -6.34
N LYS A 12 -0.52 16.65 -6.07
CA LYS A 12 -1.49 15.94 -6.93
C LYS A 12 -1.00 14.58 -7.43
N GLY A 13 -0.38 13.79 -6.56
CA GLY A 13 0.10 12.45 -6.91
C GLY A 13 1.57 12.33 -7.32
N THR A 14 2.27 13.46 -7.30
CA THR A 14 3.71 13.52 -7.55
C THR A 14 4.43 14.13 -6.36
N ILE A 15 5.73 13.92 -6.31
CA ILE A 15 6.66 14.54 -5.38
C ILE A 15 7.44 15.57 -6.18
N VAL A 16 7.36 16.83 -5.77
CA VAL A 16 8.13 17.93 -6.33
C VAL A 16 9.33 18.16 -5.43
N ILE A 17 10.53 18.12 -6.02
CA ILE A 17 11.80 18.33 -5.37
C ILE A 17 12.42 19.61 -5.91
N SER A 18 12.76 20.51 -5.00
CA SER A 18 13.42 21.78 -5.31
C SER A 18 14.76 21.86 -4.60
N GLY A 19 15.70 22.65 -5.14
CA GLY A 19 17.03 22.84 -4.56
C GLY A 19 18.11 21.86 -5.05
N LEU A 20 17.77 20.95 -5.96
CA LEU A 20 18.70 20.03 -6.62
C LEU A 20 18.59 20.14 -8.14
N GLU A 21 19.72 19.96 -8.83
CA GLU A 21 19.78 19.93 -10.31
C GLU A 21 19.44 18.55 -10.88
N SER A 22 19.74 17.49 -10.14
CA SER A 22 19.42 16.11 -10.51
C SER A 22 19.22 15.25 -9.28
N LEU A 23 18.37 14.23 -9.43
CA LEU A 23 18.12 13.22 -8.41
C LEU A 23 17.63 11.94 -9.09
N PRO A 24 18.08 10.74 -8.69
CA PRO A 24 17.55 9.51 -9.23
C PRO A 24 16.02 9.41 -9.08
N TYR A 25 15.39 8.70 -10.01
CA TYR A 25 13.93 8.51 -10.06
C TYR A 25 13.12 9.77 -10.34
N THR A 26 13.75 10.88 -10.75
CA THR A 26 13.07 12.14 -11.07
C THR A 26 13.16 12.49 -12.56
N THR A 27 12.21 13.31 -13.01
CA THR A 27 12.23 14.02 -14.30
C THR A 27 12.19 15.52 -14.04
N ILE A 28 12.63 16.33 -15.01
CA ILE A 28 12.58 17.80 -14.90
C ILE A 28 11.24 18.30 -15.44
N ASP A 29 10.54 19.12 -14.67
CA ASP A 29 9.43 19.93 -15.16
C ASP A 29 9.96 21.21 -15.81
N SER A 30 9.82 21.30 -17.13
CA SER A 30 10.30 22.43 -17.93
C SER A 30 9.64 23.76 -17.57
N ARG A 31 8.47 23.76 -16.92
CA ARG A 31 7.74 24.99 -16.55
C ARG A 31 8.26 25.60 -15.26
N THR A 32 8.64 24.76 -14.30
CA THR A 32 9.02 25.18 -12.94
C THR A 32 10.51 24.99 -12.65
N ASN A 33 11.23 24.33 -13.55
CA ASN A 33 12.61 23.87 -13.38
C ASN A 33 12.82 23.10 -12.06
N SER A 34 11.78 22.36 -11.64
CA SER A 34 11.80 21.50 -10.47
C SER A 34 11.87 20.04 -10.89
N LEU A 35 12.42 19.19 -10.02
CA LEU A 35 12.43 17.76 -10.23
C LEU A 35 11.09 17.18 -9.77
N ILE A 36 10.55 16.22 -10.51
CA ILE A 36 9.27 15.56 -10.22
C ILE A 36 9.48 14.06 -10.20
N SER A 37 8.83 13.36 -9.27
CA SER A 37 8.72 11.90 -9.27
C SER A 37 7.31 11.43 -8.93
N TYR A 38 6.97 10.21 -9.33
CA TYR A 38 5.77 9.53 -8.84
C TYR A 38 5.89 9.20 -7.35
N GLY A 39 4.74 9.16 -6.67
CA GLY A 39 4.68 8.88 -5.23
C GLY A 39 5.39 7.58 -4.82
N ILE A 40 5.31 6.54 -5.64
CA ILE A 40 5.95 5.24 -5.41
C ILE A 40 7.45 5.31 -5.14
N ASN A 41 8.13 6.35 -5.63
CA ASN A 41 9.57 6.52 -5.44
C ASN A 41 9.93 7.25 -4.15
N TYR A 42 8.97 7.70 -3.34
CA TYR A 42 9.21 8.46 -2.12
C TYR A 42 10.25 7.82 -1.19
N LYS A 43 10.10 6.52 -0.92
CA LYS A 43 11.05 5.76 -0.08
C LYS A 43 12.45 5.75 -0.69
N LYS A 44 12.58 5.45 -1.98
CA LYS A 44 13.87 5.39 -2.68
C LYS A 44 14.57 6.76 -2.70
N ILE A 45 13.78 7.83 -2.89
CA ILE A 45 14.27 9.20 -2.89
C ILE A 45 14.80 9.59 -1.51
N THR A 46 14.02 9.36 -0.46
CA THR A 46 14.43 9.71 0.92
C THR A 46 15.61 8.87 1.40
N GLU A 47 15.66 7.59 1.06
CA GLU A 47 16.82 6.72 1.31
C GLU A 47 18.08 7.22 0.59
N TYR A 48 17.98 7.57 -0.70
CA TYR A 48 19.11 8.11 -1.45
C TYR A 48 19.64 9.42 -0.86
N LEU A 49 18.75 10.36 -0.51
CA LEU A 49 19.14 11.63 0.10
C LEU A 49 19.86 11.41 1.43
N LYS A 50 19.35 10.48 2.25
CA LYS A 50 19.98 10.07 3.52
C LYS A 50 21.35 9.43 3.30
N GLU A 51 21.49 8.52 2.34
CA GLU A 51 22.77 7.89 2.00
C GLU A 51 23.83 8.90 1.52
N LYS A 52 23.38 9.96 0.84
CA LYS A 52 24.24 11.05 0.37
C LYS A 52 24.44 12.17 1.39
N ASN A 53 23.87 12.07 2.59
CA ASN A 53 23.89 13.11 3.62
C ASN A 53 23.45 14.48 3.10
N VAL A 54 22.41 14.51 2.25
CA VAL A 54 21.80 15.75 1.78
C VAL A 54 20.73 16.17 2.79
N ASP A 55 20.88 17.35 3.38
CA ASP A 55 19.85 17.93 4.24
C ASP A 55 18.65 18.39 3.41
N TYR A 56 17.44 18.02 3.82
CA TYR A 56 16.20 18.41 3.16
C TYR A 56 15.05 18.58 4.14
N GLU A 57 14.08 19.42 3.76
CA GLU A 57 12.79 19.54 4.44
C GLU A 57 11.78 18.59 3.76
N ASP A 58 11.19 17.67 4.55
CA ASP A 58 10.16 16.76 4.07
C ASP A 58 8.76 17.30 4.36
N LEU A 59 8.09 17.76 3.31
CA LEU A 59 6.72 18.27 3.33
C LEU A 59 5.81 17.36 2.49
N VAL A 60 6.19 16.10 2.27
CA VAL A 60 5.42 15.14 1.47
C VAL A 60 4.30 14.55 2.28
N LEU A 61 4.60 14.03 3.47
CA LEU A 61 3.66 13.27 4.30
C LEU A 61 2.59 14.17 4.93
N ASN A 62 1.33 13.77 4.82
CA ASN A 62 0.21 14.39 5.54
C ASN A 62 -0.63 13.30 6.21
N LEU A 63 -0.01 12.61 7.16
CA LEU A 63 -0.54 11.41 7.78
C LEU A 63 -1.79 11.69 8.60
N LEU A 64 -2.74 10.76 8.54
CA LEU A 64 -3.92 10.78 9.39
C LEU A 64 -3.53 10.34 10.82
N PRO A 65 -4.06 10.99 11.86
CA PRO A 65 -3.72 10.63 13.24
C PRO A 65 -4.23 9.23 13.57
N LEU A 66 -3.35 8.36 14.06
CA LEU A 66 -3.68 7.00 14.47
C LEU A 66 -3.06 6.73 15.84
N GLY A 67 -3.90 6.30 16.79
CA GLY A 67 -3.43 5.81 18.09
C GLY A 67 -2.81 4.41 18.00
N GLN A 68 -2.40 3.87 19.14
CA GLN A 68 -1.97 2.47 19.21
C GLN A 68 -3.18 1.56 18.95
N LEU A 69 -3.09 0.72 17.91
CA LEU A 69 -4.09 -0.29 17.62
C LEU A 69 -4.05 -1.39 18.69
N PRO A 70 -5.23 -1.92 19.12
CA PRO A 70 -5.27 -3.04 20.04
C PRO A 70 -4.76 -4.30 19.35
N LYS A 71 -4.19 -5.21 20.15
CA LYS A 71 -3.77 -6.52 19.64
C LYS A 71 -4.99 -7.38 19.32
N ILE A 72 -5.07 -7.91 18.11
CA ILE A 72 -6.16 -8.80 17.72
C ILE A 72 -5.98 -10.17 18.40
N LYS A 73 -7.04 -10.67 19.03
CA LYS A 73 -7.05 -11.97 19.71
C LYS A 73 -7.37 -13.10 18.71
N VAL A 74 -6.55 -13.24 17.68
CA VAL A 74 -6.71 -14.28 16.65
C VAL A 74 -5.55 -15.27 16.73
N LYS A 75 -5.87 -16.57 16.84
CA LYS A 75 -4.87 -17.63 16.77
C LYS A 75 -4.52 -17.89 15.30
N LEU A 76 -3.35 -17.45 14.89
CA LEU A 76 -2.84 -17.69 13.54
C LEU A 76 -2.47 -19.17 13.35
N ARG A 77 -2.82 -19.70 12.18
CA ARG A 77 -2.30 -20.98 11.67
C ARG A 77 -0.83 -20.81 11.28
N ASP A 78 -0.08 -21.91 11.20
CA ASP A 78 1.37 -21.82 11.03
C ASP A 78 1.78 -21.20 9.69
N TYR A 79 1.11 -21.57 8.59
CA TYR A 79 1.32 -20.92 7.29
C TYR A 79 0.98 -19.42 7.30
N GLN A 80 0.01 -18.99 8.13
CA GLN A 80 -0.34 -17.57 8.23
C GLN A 80 0.79 -16.80 8.94
N LYS A 81 1.39 -17.38 9.98
CA LYS A 81 2.57 -16.81 10.65
C LYS A 81 3.75 -16.72 9.69
N GLU A 82 3.98 -17.77 8.91
CA GLU A 82 5.06 -17.82 7.91
C GLU A 82 4.84 -16.76 6.82
N ALA A 83 3.61 -16.64 6.31
CA ALA A 83 3.25 -15.62 5.31
C ALA A 83 3.52 -14.20 5.83
N ILE A 84 3.11 -13.88 7.06
CA ILE A 84 3.35 -12.58 7.70
C ILE A 84 4.86 -12.36 7.91
N LYS A 85 5.59 -13.38 8.36
CA LYS A 85 7.05 -13.31 8.59
C LYS A 85 7.81 -13.08 7.28
N SER A 86 7.39 -13.73 6.20
CA SER A 86 8.03 -13.58 4.89
C SER A 86 7.79 -12.19 4.33
N TRP A 87 6.54 -11.71 4.37
CA TRP A 87 6.20 -10.35 3.93
C TRP A 87 6.91 -9.28 4.77
N SER A 88 7.06 -9.48 6.08
CA SER A 88 7.65 -8.49 6.98
C SER A 88 9.14 -8.22 6.78
N GLN A 89 9.86 -9.07 6.04
CA GLN A 89 11.28 -8.84 5.70
C GLN A 89 11.44 -7.60 4.82
N GLU A 90 10.60 -7.48 3.78
CA GLU A 90 10.67 -6.37 2.82
C GLU A 90 9.56 -5.32 3.07
N LYS A 91 8.47 -5.72 3.75
CA LYS A 91 7.23 -4.95 3.94
C LYS A 91 6.59 -4.49 2.62
N MET A 92 6.95 -5.17 1.54
CA MET A 92 6.49 -4.98 0.18
C MET A 92 6.37 -6.36 -0.47
N GLY A 93 5.19 -6.70 -0.96
CA GLY A 93 4.99 -7.88 -1.79
C GLY A 93 3.60 -8.45 -1.72
N SER A 94 3.39 -9.54 -2.44
CA SER A 94 2.13 -10.27 -2.46
C SER A 94 2.19 -11.57 -1.64
N ILE A 95 1.04 -11.95 -1.09
CA ILE A 95 0.78 -13.20 -0.41
C ILE A 95 -0.36 -13.90 -1.17
N VAL A 96 -0.07 -15.10 -1.68
CA VAL A 96 -1.00 -15.89 -2.50
C VAL A 96 -1.58 -17.03 -1.68
N LEU A 97 -2.89 -17.00 -1.46
CA LEU A 97 -3.61 -17.98 -0.64
C LEU A 97 -4.98 -18.27 -1.25
N PRO A 98 -5.42 -19.53 -1.30
CA PRO A 98 -6.75 -19.87 -1.80
C PRO A 98 -7.85 -19.23 -0.95
N THR A 99 -9.03 -19.11 -1.54
CA THR A 99 -10.21 -18.61 -0.84
C THR A 99 -10.48 -19.43 0.43
N GLY A 100 -10.89 -18.77 1.51
CA GLY A 100 -11.11 -19.43 2.82
C GLY A 100 -9.85 -19.67 3.66
N ALA A 101 -8.63 -19.47 3.13
CA ALA A 101 -7.39 -19.62 3.90
C ALA A 101 -7.12 -18.48 4.91
N GLY A 102 -7.97 -17.44 4.94
CA GLY A 102 -7.87 -16.33 5.89
C GLY A 102 -6.97 -15.19 5.44
N LYS A 103 -7.03 -14.78 4.16
CA LYS A 103 -6.36 -13.57 3.62
C LYS A 103 -6.63 -12.34 4.50
N THR A 104 -7.89 -12.13 4.90
CA THR A 104 -8.29 -11.01 5.76
C THR A 104 -7.61 -11.05 7.13
N ILE A 105 -7.45 -12.23 7.74
CA ILE A 105 -6.76 -12.37 9.04
C ILE A 105 -5.28 -11.95 8.93
N ILE A 106 -4.62 -12.31 7.83
CA ILE A 106 -3.25 -11.88 7.56
C ILE A 106 -3.19 -10.36 7.37
N GLY A 107 -4.13 -9.80 6.59
CA GLY A 107 -4.27 -8.36 6.42
C GLY A 107 -4.41 -7.62 7.76
N LEU A 108 -5.34 -8.07 8.61
CA LEU A 108 -5.52 -7.52 9.97
C LEU A 108 -4.24 -7.56 10.78
N LYS A 109 -3.53 -8.70 10.77
CA LYS A 109 -2.31 -8.84 11.57
C LYS A 109 -1.19 -7.95 11.06
N ILE A 110 -1.07 -7.77 9.74
CA ILE A 110 -0.11 -6.85 9.14
C ILE A 110 -0.46 -5.40 9.50
N ILE A 111 -1.74 -5.02 9.46
CA ILE A 111 -2.20 -3.69 9.88
C ILE A 111 -1.87 -3.43 11.36
N GLU A 112 -2.16 -4.40 12.24
CA GLU A 112 -1.78 -4.33 13.66
C GLU A 112 -0.26 -4.19 13.83
N MET A 113 0.53 -4.99 13.12
CA MET A 113 1.99 -5.00 13.21
C MET A 113 2.62 -3.69 12.73
N ILE A 114 2.09 -3.09 11.67
CA ILE A 114 2.60 -1.83 11.11
C ILE A 114 2.11 -0.63 11.90
N ASN A 115 0.92 -0.69 12.50
CA ASN A 115 0.30 0.37 13.30
C ASN A 115 0.47 1.77 12.65
N SER A 116 0.12 1.89 11.37
CA SER A 116 0.23 3.15 10.64
C SER A 116 -1.04 3.41 9.83
N PRO A 117 -1.31 4.66 9.42
CA PRO A 117 -2.44 4.95 8.56
C PRO A 117 -2.44 4.05 7.33
N THR A 118 -3.56 3.37 7.12
CA THR A 118 -3.69 2.30 6.15
C THR A 118 -4.85 2.54 5.19
N LEU A 119 -4.58 2.38 3.90
CA LEU A 119 -5.62 2.27 2.87
C LEU A 119 -5.77 0.80 2.47
N ILE A 120 -6.99 0.29 2.50
CA ILE A 120 -7.34 -1.02 1.95
C ILE A 120 -8.10 -0.77 0.65
N VAL A 121 -7.66 -1.38 -0.45
CA VAL A 121 -8.23 -1.24 -1.79
C VAL A 121 -8.86 -2.58 -2.19
N VAL A 122 -10.15 -2.57 -2.50
CA VAL A 122 -10.96 -3.78 -2.80
C VAL A 122 -11.72 -3.61 -4.11
N PRO A 123 -12.11 -4.69 -4.83
CA PRO A 123 -12.80 -4.56 -6.11
C PRO A 123 -14.27 -4.13 -6.01
N THR A 124 -14.97 -4.42 -4.92
CA THR A 124 -16.43 -4.21 -4.84
C THR A 124 -16.89 -3.48 -3.58
N LEU A 125 -18.07 -2.86 -3.63
CA LEU A 125 -18.69 -2.19 -2.47
C LEU A 125 -19.06 -3.17 -1.36
N ASP A 126 -19.36 -4.42 -1.70
CA ASP A 126 -19.64 -5.44 -0.68
C ASP A 126 -18.38 -5.83 0.09
N LEU A 127 -17.22 -5.87 -0.59
CA LEU A 127 -15.95 -6.04 0.10
C LEU A 127 -15.59 -4.84 0.97
N ILE A 128 -15.98 -3.61 0.61
CA ILE A 128 -15.86 -2.46 1.52
C ILE A 128 -16.60 -2.77 2.82
N LYS A 129 -17.89 -3.15 2.74
CA LYS A 129 -18.70 -3.45 3.93
C LYS A 129 -18.07 -4.56 4.79
N GLN A 130 -17.60 -5.64 4.14
CA GLN A 130 -16.97 -6.77 4.84
C GLN A 130 -15.69 -6.36 5.56
N TRP A 131 -14.76 -5.67 4.88
CA TRP A 131 -13.52 -5.21 5.49
C TRP A 131 -13.78 -4.21 6.61
N THR A 132 -14.69 -3.26 6.41
CA THR A 132 -15.05 -2.23 7.41
C THR A 132 -15.63 -2.85 8.66
N GLN A 133 -16.54 -3.83 8.52
CA GLN A 133 -17.09 -4.55 9.67
C GLN A 133 -15.98 -5.27 10.46
N ILE A 134 -15.11 -6.01 9.76
CA ILE A 134 -14.05 -6.80 10.39
C ILE A 134 -13.02 -5.89 11.08
N LEU A 135 -12.60 -4.80 10.42
CA LEU A 135 -11.64 -3.84 10.96
C LEU A 135 -12.21 -3.11 12.18
N SER A 136 -13.46 -2.65 12.10
CA SER A 136 -14.12 -1.95 13.20
C SER A 136 -14.27 -2.86 14.43
N GLN A 137 -14.67 -4.12 14.23
CA GLN A 137 -14.75 -5.10 15.32
C GLN A 137 -13.38 -5.46 15.89
N SER A 138 -12.34 -5.52 15.05
CA SER A 138 -11.00 -5.94 15.48
C SER A 138 -10.25 -4.84 16.23
N PHE A 139 -10.42 -3.58 15.82
CA PHE A 139 -9.65 -2.45 16.33
C PHE A 139 -10.45 -1.48 17.21
N ASN A 140 -11.78 -1.59 17.23
CA ASN A 140 -12.67 -0.70 17.98
C ASN A 140 -12.43 0.79 17.67
N ILE A 141 -12.25 1.10 16.39
CA ILE A 141 -12.10 2.47 15.87
C ILE A 141 -13.05 2.71 14.71
N GLU A 142 -13.26 3.98 14.36
CA GLU A 142 -13.97 4.35 13.14
C GLU A 142 -13.14 3.99 11.91
N ILE A 143 -13.80 3.37 10.93
CA ILE A 143 -13.19 2.97 9.66
C ILE A 143 -13.78 3.84 8.55
N GLY A 144 -12.91 4.51 7.80
CA GLY A 144 -13.28 5.34 6.66
C GLY A 144 -13.69 4.48 5.47
N ASN A 145 -14.60 4.99 4.64
CA ASN A 145 -15.06 4.33 3.43
C ASN A 145 -15.03 5.31 2.27
N ILE A 146 -14.46 4.90 1.13
CA ILE A 146 -14.50 5.67 -0.11
C ILE A 146 -15.00 4.78 -1.26
N GLY A 147 -16.25 4.99 -1.65
CA GLY A 147 -16.91 4.24 -2.71
C GLY A 147 -18.43 4.35 -2.66
N GLY A 148 -19.10 4.16 -3.80
CA GLY A 148 -20.56 4.17 -3.88
C GLY A 148 -21.20 5.50 -3.44
N GLY A 149 -20.50 6.62 -3.67
CA GLY A 149 -20.93 7.96 -3.25
C GLY A 149 -20.52 8.37 -1.83
N THR A 150 -19.95 7.46 -1.04
CA THR A 150 -19.39 7.79 0.29
C THR A 150 -17.95 8.28 0.16
N GLU A 151 -17.62 9.36 0.88
CA GLU A 151 -16.26 9.87 1.03
C GLU A 151 -15.98 10.22 2.50
N ASN A 152 -15.65 9.20 3.29
CA ASN A 152 -15.18 9.36 4.67
C ASN A 152 -13.74 8.84 4.75
N ILE A 153 -12.78 9.75 4.99
CA ILE A 153 -11.35 9.41 5.09
C ILE A 153 -10.96 9.37 6.56
N GLN A 154 -10.57 8.20 7.03
CA GLN A 154 -10.08 7.95 8.40
C GLN A 154 -8.69 7.31 8.37
N ALA A 155 -8.04 7.22 9.53
CA ALA A 155 -6.69 6.66 9.63
C ALA A 155 -6.59 5.22 9.07
N ILE A 156 -7.64 4.42 9.22
CA ILE A 156 -7.83 3.21 8.44
C ILE A 156 -9.03 3.44 7.52
N THR A 157 -8.81 3.34 6.22
CA THR A 157 -9.84 3.57 5.20
C THR A 157 -9.92 2.40 4.24
N VAL A 158 -11.13 1.99 3.88
CA VAL A 158 -11.39 1.00 2.83
C VAL A 158 -11.96 1.70 1.60
N SER A 159 -11.47 1.38 0.41
CA SER A 159 -11.88 2.01 -0.84
C SER A 159 -12.01 1.01 -1.98
N THR A 160 -12.88 1.29 -2.96
CA THR A 160 -12.84 0.53 -4.21
C THR A 160 -11.61 0.90 -5.03
N TYR A 161 -11.16 0.03 -5.94
CA TYR A 161 -10.10 0.39 -6.91
C TYR A 161 -10.42 1.67 -7.68
N ASP A 162 -11.65 1.80 -8.20
CA ASP A 162 -12.06 3.00 -8.94
C ASP A 162 -11.97 4.28 -8.10
N SER A 163 -12.43 4.21 -6.85
CA SER A 163 -12.42 5.36 -5.95
C SER A 163 -11.00 5.71 -5.49
N ALA A 164 -10.18 4.70 -5.19
CA ALA A 164 -8.78 4.87 -4.82
C ALA A 164 -7.97 5.50 -5.96
N TYR A 165 -8.27 5.14 -7.21
CA TYR A 165 -7.70 5.76 -8.42
C TYR A 165 -8.10 7.23 -8.51
N ILE A 166 -9.40 7.54 -8.46
CA ILE A 166 -9.91 8.92 -8.56
C ILE A 166 -9.34 9.81 -7.45
N LYS A 167 -9.20 9.28 -6.23
CA LYS A 167 -8.71 10.03 -5.06
C LYS A 167 -7.20 10.04 -4.92
N ALA A 168 -6.46 9.26 -5.71
CA ALA A 168 -5.01 9.15 -5.59
C ALA A 168 -4.31 10.53 -5.53
N PRO A 169 -4.66 11.53 -6.36
CA PRO A 169 -4.03 12.85 -6.28
C PRO A 169 -4.24 13.59 -4.96
N SER A 170 -5.37 13.39 -4.25
CA SER A 170 -5.71 14.13 -3.03
C SER A 170 -5.35 13.40 -1.74
N ILE A 171 -5.27 12.06 -1.75
CA ILE A 171 -5.02 11.26 -0.54
C ILE A 171 -3.74 10.42 -0.61
N GLY A 172 -3.00 10.47 -1.72
CA GLY A 172 -1.80 9.64 -1.97
C GLY A 172 -0.68 9.79 -0.93
N ASN A 173 -0.70 10.85 -0.12
CA ASN A 173 0.27 11.12 0.94
C ASN A 173 -0.24 10.93 2.38
N LYS A 174 -1.43 10.32 2.55
CA LYS A 174 -2.08 10.16 3.85
C LYS A 174 -1.83 8.82 4.53
N PHE A 175 -1.33 7.84 3.78
CA PHE A 175 -1.20 6.44 4.22
C PHE A 175 0.24 5.95 4.08
N LEU A 176 0.68 5.16 5.05
CA LEU A 176 1.99 4.50 5.03
C LEU A 176 1.90 3.03 4.61
N LEU A 177 0.74 2.41 4.79
CA LEU A 177 0.44 1.05 4.34
C LEU A 177 -0.70 1.07 3.32
N ILE A 178 -0.52 0.34 2.22
CA ILE A 178 -1.62 0.02 1.31
C ILE A 178 -1.77 -1.50 1.23
N VAL A 179 -3.00 -1.96 1.44
CA VAL A 179 -3.40 -3.35 1.27
C VAL A 179 -4.27 -3.43 0.02
N PHE A 180 -3.84 -4.18 -0.98
CA PHE A 180 -4.62 -4.48 -2.18
C PHE A 180 -5.24 -5.86 -2.02
N ASP A 181 -6.55 -5.92 -1.81
CA ASP A 181 -7.30 -7.17 -1.89
C ASP A 181 -7.63 -7.48 -3.34
N GLU A 182 -7.66 -8.77 -3.67
CA GLU A 182 -7.68 -9.26 -5.06
C GLU A 182 -6.70 -8.51 -5.95
N VAL A 183 -5.43 -8.48 -5.52
CA VAL A 183 -4.37 -7.68 -6.14
C VAL A 183 -4.10 -7.99 -7.60
N HIS A 184 -4.61 -9.13 -8.11
CA HIS A 184 -4.58 -9.43 -9.54
C HIS A 184 -5.25 -8.34 -10.39
N HIS A 185 -6.12 -7.48 -9.87
CA HIS A 185 -6.67 -6.34 -10.61
C HIS A 185 -5.66 -5.20 -10.82
N LEU A 186 -4.70 -5.03 -9.91
CA LEU A 186 -3.83 -3.85 -9.83
C LEU A 186 -3.03 -3.53 -11.10
N PRO A 187 -2.48 -4.51 -11.86
CA PRO A 187 -1.69 -4.20 -13.06
C PRO A 187 -2.47 -3.57 -14.22
N ALA A 188 -3.81 -3.51 -14.15
CA ALA A 188 -4.61 -2.87 -15.18
C ALA A 188 -4.15 -1.41 -15.41
N PRO A 189 -4.18 -0.87 -16.65
CA PRO A 189 -3.60 0.43 -16.99
C PRO A 189 -4.05 1.60 -16.11
N SER A 190 -5.32 1.61 -15.67
CA SER A 190 -5.83 2.65 -14.76
C SER A 190 -5.48 2.37 -13.30
N TYR A 191 -5.50 1.11 -12.86
CA TYR A 191 -5.32 0.75 -11.46
C TYR A 191 -3.86 0.78 -11.01
N ARG A 192 -2.90 0.54 -11.92
CA ARG A 192 -1.47 0.69 -11.60
C ARG A 192 -1.13 2.10 -11.11
N LEU A 193 -1.87 3.11 -11.59
CA LEU A 193 -1.71 4.49 -11.18
C LEU A 193 -2.00 4.67 -9.68
N ILE A 194 -2.80 3.82 -9.06
CA ILE A 194 -2.99 3.79 -7.59
C ILE A 194 -1.64 3.50 -6.93
N ALA A 195 -0.94 2.45 -7.35
CA ALA A 195 0.36 2.11 -6.78
C ALA A 195 1.41 3.20 -7.09
N GLU A 196 1.44 3.72 -8.32
CA GLU A 196 2.44 4.72 -8.74
C GLU A 196 2.24 6.06 -8.02
N THR A 197 1.00 6.47 -7.78
CA THR A 197 0.65 7.79 -7.23
C THR A 197 0.81 7.87 -5.72
N TYR A 198 0.54 6.79 -4.99
CA TYR A 198 0.62 6.81 -3.53
C TYR A 198 2.06 6.66 -3.04
N ILE A 199 2.41 7.39 -1.98
CA ILE A 199 3.78 7.39 -1.41
C ILE A 199 4.06 6.22 -0.47
N ALA A 200 3.02 5.45 -0.12
CA ALA A 200 3.07 4.44 0.92
C ALA A 200 4.26 3.47 0.73
N PRO A 201 5.21 3.43 1.69
CA PRO A 201 6.37 2.55 1.61
C PRO A 201 6.02 1.09 1.91
N PHE A 202 4.93 0.82 2.61
CA PHE A 202 4.50 -0.54 2.93
C PHE A 202 3.36 -0.96 2.00
N ARG A 203 3.51 -2.12 1.34
CA ARG A 203 2.57 -2.58 0.30
C ARG A 203 2.30 -4.06 0.44
N LEU A 204 1.03 -4.41 0.62
CA LEU A 204 0.59 -5.79 0.73
C LEU A 204 -0.39 -6.10 -0.40
N GLY A 205 -0.07 -7.08 -1.23
CA GLY A 205 -1.02 -7.70 -2.15
C GLY A 205 -1.60 -8.98 -1.57
N LEU A 206 -2.91 -9.13 -1.56
CA LEU A 206 -3.61 -10.37 -1.18
C LEU A 206 -4.38 -10.89 -2.39
N THR A 207 -4.21 -12.17 -2.72
CA THR A 207 -5.01 -12.80 -3.78
C THR A 207 -4.96 -14.32 -3.71
N ALA A 208 -5.90 -14.98 -4.41
CA ALA A 208 -5.84 -16.42 -4.65
C ALA A 208 -5.06 -16.78 -5.93
N THR A 209 -4.90 -15.85 -6.86
CA THR A 209 -4.31 -16.08 -8.19
C THR A 209 -3.45 -14.89 -8.60
N LEU A 210 -2.24 -15.15 -9.12
CA LEU A 210 -1.40 -14.09 -9.72
C LEU A 210 -1.23 -14.25 -11.22
N GLU A 211 -1.41 -15.46 -11.74
CA GLU A 211 -1.25 -15.74 -13.17
C GLU A 211 -2.39 -15.07 -13.94
N ARG A 212 -2.02 -14.16 -14.84
CA ARG A 212 -2.93 -13.50 -15.77
C ARG A 212 -2.59 -13.93 -17.20
N GLU A 213 -3.62 -14.10 -18.03
CA GLU A 213 -3.44 -14.42 -19.45
C GLU A 213 -2.75 -13.30 -20.24
N ASP A 214 -2.80 -12.06 -19.74
CA ASP A 214 -2.21 -10.88 -20.36
C ASP A 214 -0.77 -10.59 -19.89
N HIS A 215 -0.18 -11.44 -19.04
CA HIS A 215 1.18 -11.33 -18.51
C HIS A 215 1.52 -10.01 -17.78
N LEU A 216 0.50 -9.21 -17.40
CA LEU A 216 0.70 -7.96 -16.67
C LEU A 216 1.16 -8.18 -15.22
N ASP A 217 1.16 -9.42 -14.74
CA ASP A 217 1.74 -9.81 -13.45
C ASP A 217 3.26 -9.53 -13.37
N ALA A 218 3.94 -9.37 -14.52
CA ALA A 218 5.32 -8.91 -14.58
C ALA A 218 5.56 -7.53 -13.92
N ASP A 219 4.52 -6.71 -13.75
CA ASP A 219 4.62 -5.39 -13.13
C ASP A 219 4.55 -5.42 -11.59
N PHE A 220 4.16 -6.54 -10.97
CA PHE A 220 4.05 -6.62 -9.51
C PHE A 220 5.31 -6.23 -8.76
N PRO A 221 6.53 -6.68 -9.15
CA PRO A 221 7.76 -6.28 -8.49
C PRO A 221 7.95 -4.76 -8.41
N TYR A 222 7.52 -4.03 -9.45
CA TYR A 222 7.57 -2.58 -9.47
C TYR A 222 6.44 -1.96 -8.64
N LEU A 223 5.20 -2.44 -8.78
CA LEU A 223 4.02 -1.81 -8.16
C LEU A 223 3.89 -2.08 -6.65
N ILE A 224 4.16 -3.30 -6.21
CA ILE A 224 3.93 -3.73 -4.81
C ILE A 224 5.05 -4.59 -4.25
N GLY A 225 5.95 -5.13 -5.08
CA GLY A 225 7.00 -6.07 -4.69
C GLY A 225 6.74 -7.50 -5.20
N LYS A 226 7.72 -8.39 -4.97
CA LYS A 226 7.66 -9.79 -5.38
C LYS A 226 6.61 -10.59 -4.59
N THR A 227 6.28 -11.79 -5.06
CA THR A 227 5.54 -12.76 -4.23
C THR A 227 6.43 -13.19 -3.07
N THR A 228 5.97 -12.94 -1.85
CA THR A 228 6.69 -13.25 -0.61
C THR A 228 6.26 -14.58 -0.02
N PHE A 229 5.02 -15.00 -0.27
CA PHE A 229 4.51 -16.28 0.19
C PHE A 229 3.45 -16.81 -0.77
N ARG A 230 3.44 -18.11 -1.03
CA ARG A 230 2.44 -18.80 -1.83
C ARG A 230 2.14 -20.15 -1.17
N ILE A 231 0.86 -20.46 -1.02
CA ILE A 231 0.41 -21.81 -0.69
C ILE A 231 -0.81 -22.15 -1.54
N THR A 232 -0.89 -23.40 -1.97
CA THR A 232 -1.99 -23.93 -2.78
C THR A 232 -3.06 -24.59 -1.91
N ALA A 233 -4.27 -24.76 -2.45
CA ALA A 233 -5.34 -25.50 -1.78
C ALA A 233 -4.91 -26.94 -1.45
N ASN A 234 -4.19 -27.59 -2.37
CA ASN A 234 -3.67 -28.95 -2.18
C ASN A 234 -2.69 -29.04 -1.01
N GLU A 235 -1.80 -28.06 -0.84
CA GLU A 235 -0.87 -28.01 0.29
C GLU A 235 -1.59 -27.74 1.62
N LEU A 236 -2.65 -26.94 1.61
CA LEU A 236 -3.47 -26.73 2.80
C LEU A 236 -4.26 -27.98 3.19
N ALA A 237 -4.82 -28.70 2.21
CA ALA A 237 -5.53 -29.97 2.45
C ALA A 237 -4.59 -31.04 3.03
N LYS A 238 -3.37 -31.17 2.48
CA LYS A 238 -2.34 -32.09 3.01
C LYS A 238 -1.96 -31.79 4.47
N ASN A 239 -2.07 -30.53 4.88
CA ASN A 239 -1.76 -30.08 6.23
C ASN A 239 -3.01 -29.97 7.15
N ASN A 240 -4.16 -30.54 6.74
CA ASN A 240 -5.44 -30.51 7.47
C ASN A 240 -5.98 -29.09 7.77
N TYR A 241 -5.67 -28.11 6.92
CA TYR A 241 -6.15 -26.73 7.06
C TYR A 241 -7.38 -26.39 6.21
N LEU A 242 -7.67 -27.21 5.20
CA LEU A 242 -8.89 -27.19 4.40
C LEU A 242 -9.43 -28.62 4.33
N ALA A 243 -10.76 -28.74 4.30
CA ALA A 243 -11.45 -30.01 4.12
C ALA A 243 -11.37 -30.49 2.66
#